data_AF-A0A951XFW9-F1
#
_entry.id   AF-A0A951XFW9-F1
#
_cell.length_a   1.000
_cell.length_b   1.000
_cell.length_c   1.000
_cell.angle_alpha   90.00
_cell.angle_beta   90.00
_cell.angle_gamma   90.00
#
_symmetry.space_group_name_H-M   'P 1'
#
loop_
_entity.id
_entity.type
_entity.pdbx_description
1 polymer ?
#
loop_
_entity_poly.entity_id
_entity_poly.type
_entity_poly.pdbx_seq_one_letter_code
_entity_poly.pdbx_strand_id
1 'polypeptide(L)'
;MHRKRPHLLGIVTLAAALAAGAEQNFRRLEYHHPGLQVDLGAGLWGLPVILDYDGDGHDDLLVNSTNINFLENVATMPGQFVFRDRGPVDGTRLAGHDTCPAVVDWNGDTVPDLLVGAEDGFLYYLENPRTRFAPHTP
;
A
#
# COMPACT_ATOMS: atom_id res chain seq x y z
N MET A 1 -15.60 60.10 -47.45
CA MET A 1 -15.03 60.02 -48.81
C MET A 1 -14.15 58.78 -48.86
N HIS A 2 -14.48 57.81 -49.75
CA HIS A 2 -13.68 56.68 -50.29
C HIS A 2 -12.70 55.89 -49.39
N ARG A 3 -12.60 54.55 -49.39
CA ARG A 3 -13.04 53.46 -50.30
C ARG A 3 -12.91 52.12 -49.53
N LYS A 4 -13.81 51.17 -49.79
CA LYS A 4 -13.60 49.73 -49.50
C LYS A 4 -12.59 49.13 -50.49
N ARG A 5 -11.82 48.12 -50.07
CA ARG A 5 -11.73 46.79 -50.73
C ARG A 5 -11.02 45.74 -49.84
N PRO A 6 -11.35 44.44 -50.01
CA PRO A 6 -11.13 43.37 -49.04
C PRO A 6 -9.94 42.47 -49.38
N HIS A 7 -9.43 41.70 -48.42
CA HIS A 7 -8.71 40.46 -48.70
C HIS A 7 -9.17 39.32 -47.77
N LEU A 8 -9.13 38.14 -48.38
CA LEU A 8 -9.84 36.91 -48.08
C LEU A 8 -8.88 35.91 -47.41
N LEU A 9 -9.46 35.04 -46.58
CA LEU A 9 -9.03 33.67 -46.22
C LEU A 9 -7.68 33.47 -45.53
N GLY A 10 -7.79 33.03 -44.27
CA GLY A 10 -6.80 32.21 -43.60
C GLY A 10 -7.50 31.34 -42.57
N ILE A 11 -8.32 30.37 -43.02
CA ILE A 11 -8.75 29.27 -42.16
C ILE A 11 -7.52 28.39 -41.97
N VAL A 12 -6.95 28.37 -40.78
CA VAL A 12 -6.09 27.28 -40.33
C VAL A 12 -6.80 26.61 -39.17
N THR A 13 -7.54 25.56 -39.50
CA THR A 13 -8.01 24.57 -38.54
C THR A 13 -6.80 23.75 -38.13
N LEU A 14 -6.32 23.90 -36.89
CA LEU A 14 -5.43 22.91 -36.30
C LEU A 14 -6.26 22.05 -35.34
N ALA A 15 -6.68 20.89 -35.85
CA ALA A 15 -7.12 19.79 -35.01
C ALA A 15 -5.88 19.00 -34.57
N ALA A 16 -5.64 18.92 -33.27
CA ALA A 16 -4.91 17.81 -32.66
C ALA A 16 -5.36 17.69 -31.20
N ALA A 17 -6.21 16.69 -30.96
CA ALA A 17 -6.64 16.27 -29.64
C ALA A 17 -5.45 15.75 -28.83
N LEU A 18 -5.39 16.10 -27.55
CA LEU A 18 -4.89 15.18 -26.53
C LEU A 18 -5.76 15.40 -25.29
N ALA A 19 -6.43 14.32 -24.87
CA ALA A 19 -7.16 14.25 -23.63
C ALA A 19 -6.29 14.82 -22.50
N ALA A 20 -6.85 15.70 -21.67
CA ALA A 20 -6.30 15.92 -20.35
C ALA A 20 -6.48 14.59 -19.60
N GLY A 21 -5.45 13.74 -19.70
CA GLY A 21 -5.39 12.50 -18.96
C GLY A 21 -5.55 12.81 -17.49
N ALA A 22 -6.37 12.02 -16.80
CA ALA A 22 -6.45 12.03 -15.35
C ALA A 22 -5.03 12.16 -14.79
N GLU A 23 -4.80 13.17 -13.95
CA GLU A 23 -3.54 13.28 -13.23
C GLU A 23 -3.38 11.97 -12.46
N GLN A 24 -2.41 11.16 -12.88
CA GLN A 24 -2.10 9.91 -12.22
C GLN A 24 -1.53 10.29 -10.85
N ASN A 25 -2.35 10.25 -9.80
CA ASN A 25 -1.96 10.51 -8.41
C ASN A 25 -0.97 9.45 -7.88
N PHE A 26 -0.70 8.41 -8.66
CA PHE A 26 0.39 7.48 -8.42
C PHE A 26 1.73 8.12 -8.83
N ARG A 27 2.42 8.69 -7.84
CA ARG A 27 3.82 9.10 -8.01
C ARG A 27 4.72 7.88 -7.84
N ARG A 28 5.44 7.52 -8.92
CA ARG A 28 6.50 6.52 -8.85
C ARG A 28 7.61 7.05 -7.94
N LEU A 29 7.98 6.27 -6.93
CA LEU A 29 9.16 6.58 -6.11
C LEU A 29 10.42 6.52 -6.98
N GLU A 30 11.25 7.55 -6.92
CA GLU A 30 12.45 7.63 -7.74
C GLU A 30 13.50 6.59 -7.29
N TYR A 31 14.03 5.85 -8.27
CA TYR A 31 15.18 4.96 -8.06
C TYR A 31 16.42 5.81 -7.74
N HIS A 32 17.20 5.44 -6.71
CA HIS A 32 18.31 6.25 -6.15
C HIS A 32 17.90 7.56 -5.47
N HIS A 33 16.80 7.60 -4.71
CA HIS A 33 16.46 8.74 -3.87
C HIS A 33 17.38 8.81 -2.63
N PRO A 34 18.36 9.73 -2.54
CA PRO A 34 19.42 9.67 -1.53
C PRO A 34 18.93 9.96 -0.10
N GLY A 35 17.73 10.52 0.07
CA GLY A 35 17.05 10.66 1.37
C GLY A 35 16.05 9.53 1.69
N LEU A 36 15.89 8.55 0.79
CA LEU A 36 15.00 7.41 1.01
C LEU A 36 15.79 6.30 1.69
N GLN A 37 15.54 6.11 2.97
CA GLN A 37 16.08 4.99 3.71
C GLN A 37 15.14 3.78 3.54
N VAL A 38 15.46 2.92 2.57
CA VAL A 38 14.81 1.61 2.40
C VAL A 38 15.68 0.55 3.07
N ASP A 39 15.66 0.56 4.40
CA ASP A 39 16.24 -0.50 5.22
C ASP A 39 15.17 -1.02 6.20
N LEU A 40 14.16 -1.69 5.64
CA LEU A 40 13.12 -2.39 6.41
C LEU A 40 13.49 -3.86 6.68
N GLY A 41 14.66 -4.32 6.24
CA GLY A 41 15.07 -5.73 6.39
C GLY A 41 14.20 -6.75 5.64
N ALA A 42 13.28 -6.32 4.76
CA ALA A 42 12.24 -7.16 4.16
C ALA A 42 12.69 -8.11 3.03
N GLY A 43 13.99 -8.32 2.82
CA GLY A 43 14.51 -9.35 1.91
C GLY A 43 14.12 -9.22 0.41
N LEU A 44 14.25 -10.32 -0.33
CA LEU A 44 13.73 -10.46 -1.70
C LEU A 44 12.21 -10.66 -1.62
N TRP A 45 11.45 -10.09 -2.58
CA TRP A 45 9.97 -10.17 -2.62
C TRP A 45 9.26 -9.47 -1.44
N GLY A 46 9.70 -8.27 -1.07
CA GLY A 46 8.97 -7.43 -0.11
C GLY A 46 7.56 -7.10 -0.61
N LEU A 47 6.59 -7.89 -0.15
CA LEU A 47 5.16 -7.74 -0.41
C LEU A 47 4.52 -7.03 0.80
N PRO A 48 4.40 -5.70 0.78
CA PRO A 48 3.79 -4.96 1.87
C PRO A 48 2.27 -5.07 1.82
N VAL A 49 1.67 -5.17 2.99
CA VAL A 49 0.25 -4.90 3.22
C VAL A 49 0.16 -3.66 4.10
N ILE A 50 -0.69 -2.71 3.69
CA ILE A 50 -0.97 -1.48 4.43
C ILE A 50 -2.33 -1.64 5.09
N LEU A 51 -2.38 -1.52 6.42
CA LEU A 51 -3.61 -1.53 7.22
C LEU A 51 -3.33 -0.98 8.62
N ASP A 52 -4.36 -0.53 9.33
CA ASP A 52 -4.32 -0.29 10.78
C ASP A 52 -4.33 -1.64 11.52
N TYR A 53 -3.15 -2.18 11.80
CA TYR A 53 -2.99 -3.54 12.32
C TYR A 53 -3.26 -3.59 13.82
N ASP A 54 -2.83 -2.58 14.58
CA ASP A 54 -2.97 -2.51 16.03
C ASP A 54 -4.18 -1.69 16.53
N GLY A 55 -4.95 -1.09 15.62
CA GLY A 55 -6.20 -0.39 15.92
C GLY A 55 -6.01 1.00 16.50
N ASP A 56 -4.81 1.59 16.38
CA ASP A 56 -4.52 2.94 16.88
C ASP A 56 -4.97 4.06 15.92
N GLY A 57 -5.44 3.69 14.72
CA GLY A 57 -5.91 4.61 13.69
C GLY A 57 -4.84 5.08 12.71
N HIS A 58 -3.61 4.56 12.79
CA HIS A 58 -2.55 4.81 11.83
C HIS A 58 -2.41 3.64 10.84
N ASP A 59 -2.10 3.97 9.58
CA ASP A 59 -1.75 2.94 8.60
C ASP A 59 -0.36 2.37 8.91
N ASP A 60 -0.32 1.08 9.24
CA ASP A 60 0.89 0.31 9.48
C ASP A 60 1.37 -0.44 8.23
N LEU A 61 2.51 -1.12 8.36
CA LEU A 61 3.02 -2.07 7.38
C LEU A 61 3.15 -3.48 7.96
N LEU A 62 2.61 -4.45 7.24
CA LEU A 62 2.99 -5.84 7.38
C LEU A 62 3.85 -6.23 6.18
N VAL A 63 5.04 -6.75 6.45
CA VAL A 63 5.99 -7.12 5.40
C VAL A 63 6.42 -8.57 5.54
N ASN A 64 6.55 -9.23 4.40
CA ASN A 64 7.25 -10.51 4.29
C ASN A 64 8.62 -10.44 5.00
N SER A 65 8.94 -11.52 5.73
CA SER A 65 10.25 -11.81 6.30
C SER A 65 10.36 -13.33 6.47
N THR A 66 10.96 -13.82 7.57
CA THR A 66 10.91 -15.26 7.93
C THR A 66 9.46 -15.76 8.14
N ASN A 67 8.58 -14.86 8.59
CA ASN A 67 7.13 -15.00 8.52
C ASN A 67 6.58 -13.67 8.01
N ILE A 68 5.96 -12.86 8.87
CA ILE A 68 5.47 -11.51 8.56
C ILE A 68 5.88 -10.61 9.72
N ASN A 69 6.65 -9.56 9.44
CA ASN A 69 6.99 -8.55 10.44
C ASN A 69 5.94 -7.43 10.45
N PHE A 70 5.64 -6.96 11.65
CA PHE A 70 4.82 -5.79 11.91
C PHE A 70 5.71 -4.56 12.08
N LEU A 71 5.50 -3.57 11.21
CA LEU A 71 6.13 -2.26 11.23
C LEU A 71 5.06 -1.25 11.63
N GLU A 72 5.04 -0.90 12.92
CA GLU A 72 4.10 0.06 13.53
C GLU A 72 4.42 1.47 13.06
N ASN A 73 3.42 2.20 12.57
CA ASN A 73 3.56 3.60 12.23
C ASN A 73 3.49 4.49 13.48
N VAL A 74 4.65 4.97 13.90
CA VAL A 74 4.81 5.84 15.08
C VAL A 74 4.94 7.32 14.72
N ALA A 75 4.51 7.72 13.52
CA ALA A 75 4.53 9.12 13.11
C ALA A 75 3.57 9.96 13.97
N THR A 76 4.02 11.15 14.38
CA THR A 76 3.24 12.07 15.23
C THR A 76 2.68 13.28 14.46
N MET A 77 3.08 13.44 13.20
CA MET A 77 2.68 14.54 12.33
C MET A 77 1.92 14.01 11.11
N PRO A 78 0.81 14.65 10.70
CA PRO A 78 0.08 14.26 9.50
C PRO A 78 0.98 14.22 8.26
N GLY A 79 0.81 13.18 7.44
CA GLY A 79 1.56 12.99 6.20
C GLY A 79 3.00 12.48 6.37
N GLN A 80 3.39 12.09 7.58
CA GLN A 80 4.65 11.39 7.82
C GLN A 80 4.41 9.90 8.05
N PHE A 81 5.42 9.10 7.69
CA PHE A 81 5.47 7.67 7.93
C PHE A 81 6.81 7.37 8.60
N VAL A 82 6.75 6.92 9.85
CA VAL A 82 7.92 6.57 10.65
C VAL A 82 7.62 5.21 11.25
N PHE A 83 8.35 4.18 10.84
CA PHE A 83 8.04 2.82 11.24
C PHE A 83 8.97 2.31 12.33
N ARG A 84 8.39 1.64 13.33
CA ARG A 84 9.10 0.84 14.32
C ARG A 84 8.86 -0.64 14.03
N ASP A 85 9.94 -1.40 13.84
CA ASP A 85 9.84 -2.86 13.71
C ASP A 85 9.48 -3.47 15.08
N ARG A 86 8.29 -4.07 15.14
CA ARG A 86 7.77 -4.82 16.29
C ARG A 86 8.11 -6.31 16.21
N GLY A 87 8.77 -6.74 15.15
CA GLY A 87 9.14 -8.12 14.91
C GLY A 87 7.99 -8.93 14.29
N PRO A 88 8.10 -10.28 14.31
CA PRO A 88 7.12 -11.13 13.66
C PRO A 88 5.78 -11.10 14.40
N VAL A 89 4.67 -11.10 13.65
CA VAL A 89 3.30 -11.20 14.20
C VAL A 89 3.03 -12.56 14.86
N ASP A 90 3.76 -13.59 14.45
CA ASP A 90 3.74 -14.92 15.06
C ASP A 90 5.13 -15.57 14.96
N GLY A 91 5.52 -16.35 15.99
CA GLY A 91 6.83 -16.99 16.07
C GLY A 91 7.02 -18.20 15.13
N THR A 92 5.95 -18.67 14.48
CA THR A 92 5.99 -19.82 13.58
C THR A 92 6.74 -19.48 12.31
N ARG A 93 7.59 -20.40 11.85
CA ARG A 93 8.25 -20.31 10.54
C ARG A 93 7.47 -21.18 9.56
N LEU A 94 6.64 -20.55 8.73
CA LEU A 94 5.73 -21.24 7.81
C LEU A 94 6.48 -21.84 6.60
N ALA A 95 7.45 -21.10 6.06
CA ALA A 95 8.35 -21.59 5.02
C ALA A 95 9.69 -20.87 5.10
N GLY A 96 10.68 -21.39 4.38
CA GLY A 96 12.07 -20.99 4.57
C GLY A 96 12.36 -19.55 4.17
N HIS A 97 11.64 -19.02 3.18
CA HIS A 97 11.98 -17.77 2.50
C HIS A 97 10.79 -16.84 2.27
N ASP A 98 9.66 -17.35 1.75
CA ASP A 98 8.61 -16.44 1.23
C ASP A 98 7.23 -16.70 1.84
N THR A 99 6.70 -15.70 2.56
CA THR A 99 5.27 -15.57 2.86
C THR A 99 4.61 -14.48 2.02
N CYS A 100 3.32 -14.62 1.75
CA CYS A 100 2.50 -13.62 1.07
C CYS A 100 1.23 -13.36 1.89
N PRO A 101 1.21 -12.34 2.75
CA PRO A 101 0.02 -11.99 3.53
C PRO A 101 -1.05 -11.33 2.67
N ALA A 102 -2.30 -11.65 2.97
CA ALA A 102 -3.50 -10.94 2.53
C ALA A 102 -4.39 -10.68 3.74
N VAL A 103 -5.14 -9.57 3.70
CA VAL A 103 -6.10 -9.22 4.77
C VAL A 103 -7.43 -9.90 4.50
N VAL A 104 -8.01 -10.51 5.54
CA VAL A 104 -9.34 -11.11 5.52
C VAL A 104 -10.09 -10.76 6.81
N ASP A 105 -11.42 -10.85 6.78
CA ASP A 105 -12.28 -10.86 7.95
C ASP A 105 -13.30 -11.98 7.72
N TRP A 106 -12.97 -13.19 8.18
CA TRP A 106 -13.80 -14.39 8.00
C TRP A 106 -14.61 -14.73 9.24
N ASN A 107 -14.23 -14.22 10.41
CA ASN A 107 -14.99 -14.37 11.65
C ASN A 107 -16.08 -13.30 11.80
N GLY A 108 -16.05 -12.23 10.98
CA GLY A 108 -17.08 -11.19 10.94
C GLY A 108 -16.99 -10.20 12.10
N ASP A 109 -15.86 -10.11 12.77
CA ASP A 109 -15.69 -9.28 13.98
C ASP A 109 -15.22 -7.85 13.67
N THR A 110 -15.04 -7.51 12.38
CA THR A 110 -14.54 -6.22 11.88
C THR A 110 -13.07 -5.92 12.21
N VAL A 111 -12.36 -6.88 12.79
CA VAL A 111 -10.92 -6.83 13.02
C VAL A 111 -10.22 -7.53 11.84
N PRO A 112 -9.24 -6.88 11.20
CA PRO A 112 -8.53 -7.49 10.08
C PRO A 112 -7.60 -8.62 10.54
N ASP A 113 -7.87 -9.82 10.03
CA ASP A 113 -7.05 -11.03 10.15
C ASP A 113 -6.12 -11.20 8.94
N LEU A 114 -5.24 -12.21 8.99
CA LEU A 114 -4.32 -12.53 7.91
C LEU A 114 -4.60 -13.91 7.31
N LEU A 115 -4.60 -13.97 5.98
CA LEU A 115 -4.47 -15.19 5.20
C LEU A 115 -3.10 -15.18 4.52
N VAL A 116 -2.28 -16.18 4.79
CA VAL A 116 -0.86 -16.19 4.45
C VAL A 116 -0.57 -17.39 3.57
N GLY A 117 -0.08 -17.14 2.35
CA GLY A 117 0.51 -18.19 1.52
C GLY A 117 1.97 -18.43 1.90
N ALA A 118 2.43 -19.68 1.85
CA ALA A 118 3.82 -20.05 2.09
C ALA A 118 4.37 -20.98 0.98
N GLU A 119 5.69 -21.09 0.87
CA GLU A 119 6.36 -21.88 -0.19
C GLU A 119 6.12 -23.39 -0.09
N ASP A 120 5.62 -23.88 1.05
CA ASP A 120 5.23 -25.27 1.22
C ASP A 120 3.92 -25.62 0.47
N GLY A 121 3.29 -24.62 -0.16
CA GLY A 121 2.09 -24.76 -0.99
C GLY A 121 0.78 -24.66 -0.22
N PHE A 122 0.81 -24.29 1.07
CA PHE A 122 -0.39 -24.16 1.91
C PHE A 122 -0.78 -22.69 2.15
N LEU A 123 -2.02 -22.52 2.60
CA LEU A 123 -2.54 -21.27 3.14
C LEU A 123 -2.72 -21.40 4.65
N TYR A 124 -2.40 -20.34 5.36
CA TYR A 124 -2.45 -20.24 6.82
C TYR A 124 -3.33 -19.06 7.21
N TYR A 125 -4.28 -19.29 8.11
CA TYR A 125 -5.09 -18.23 8.70
C TYR A 125 -4.51 -17.85 10.06
N LEU A 126 -4.31 -16.55 10.29
CA LEU A 126 -3.87 -15.99 11.56
C LEU A 126 -4.88 -14.94 12.00
N GLU A 127 -5.61 -15.27 13.07
CA GLU A 127 -6.54 -14.37 13.75
C GLU A 127 -5.76 -13.24 14.43
N ASN A 128 -6.27 -12.02 14.30
CA ASN A 128 -5.68 -10.84 14.93
C ASN A 128 -5.85 -10.92 16.45
N PRO A 129 -4.78 -10.69 17.25
CA PRO A 129 -4.90 -10.67 18.71
C PRO A 129 -5.95 -9.69 19.26
N ARG A 130 -6.34 -8.66 18.48
CA ARG A 130 -7.39 -7.70 18.84
C ARG A 130 -8.80 -8.29 18.83
N THR A 131 -9.05 -9.38 18.11
CA THR A 131 -10.35 -10.06 18.06
C THR A 131 -10.90 -10.42 19.44
N ARG A 132 -10.01 -10.72 20.40
CA ARG A 132 -10.39 -10.98 21.80
C ARG A 132 -11.07 -9.81 22.51
N PHE A 133 -10.99 -8.63 21.95
CA PHE A 133 -11.57 -7.40 22.46
C PHE A 133 -12.70 -6.86 21.57
N ALA A 134 -12.99 -7.53 20.44
CA ALA A 134 -14.05 -7.14 19.53
C ALA A 134 -15.41 -7.75 19.94
N PRO A 135 -16.51 -6.99 19.85
CA PRO A 135 -17.84 -7.52 20.08
C PRO A 135 -18.18 -8.55 19.00
N HIS A 136 -18.37 -9.80 19.40
CA HIS A 136 -18.83 -10.85 18.49
C HIS A 136 -20.25 -10.54 18.05
N THR A 137 -20.45 -10.29 16.77
CA THR A 137 -21.79 -10.14 16.19
C THR A 137 -22.15 -11.49 15.55
N PRO A 138 -23.19 -12.20 16.04
CA PRO A 138 -23.54 -13.54 15.58
C PRO A 138 -24.16 -13.59 14.17
#